data_AF-A0A7S2Q4V3-F1
#
_entry.id   AF-A0A7S2Q4V3-F1
#
_cell.length_a   1.000
_cell.length_b   1.000
_cell.length_c   1.000
_cell.angle_alpha   90.00
_cell.angle_beta   90.00
_cell.angle_gamma   90.00
#
_symmetry.space_group_name_H-M   'P 1'
#
loop_
_entity.id
_entity.type
_entity.pdbx_description
1 polymer ?
#
loop_
_entity_poly.entity_id
_entity_poly.type
_entity_poly.pdbx_seq_one_letter_code
_entity_poly.pdbx_strand_id
1 'polypeptide(L)'
;EGEMMAATFDGASVKWAQVQEQLATQALYKMQEGRFYVQLSLEEAEHLRAAMHALGPGTWPSRSGLALRCVGNREGALGDSLIDSYGPVLDNAESSYQLEVAEQLVRFLNSSHDFQGRELDVLLRSLQSTKLEDRLPWWLDLRACR
;
A
#
# COMPACT_ATOMS: atom_id res chain seq x y z
N GLU A 1 -4.09 15.76 33.54
CA GLU A 1 -3.33 14.51 33.75
C GLU A 1 -2.44 14.30 32.52
N GLY A 2 -1.11 14.26 32.74
CA GLY A 2 -0.10 13.75 31.79
C GLY A 2 0.18 14.53 30.49
N GLU A 3 0.88 15.66 30.56
CA GLU A 3 1.57 16.21 29.37
C GLU A 3 2.83 15.38 29.08
N MET A 4 2.74 14.42 28.16
CA MET A 4 3.91 13.72 27.64
C MET A 4 4.43 14.49 26.42
N MET A 5 5.55 15.19 26.57
CA MET A 5 6.24 15.85 25.47
C MET A 5 7.16 14.86 24.78
N ALA A 6 6.80 14.40 23.59
CA ALA A 6 7.69 13.63 22.72
C ALA A 6 8.49 14.61 21.86
N ALA A 7 9.83 14.56 21.97
CA ALA A 7 10.70 15.37 21.13
C ALA A 7 10.68 14.83 19.69
N THR A 8 10.18 15.63 18.75
CA THR A 8 10.34 15.36 17.31
C THR A 8 11.73 15.81 16.83
N PHE A 9 12.17 15.31 15.67
CA PHE A 9 13.48 15.59 15.06
C PHE A 9 13.81 17.09 14.87
N ASP A 10 12.82 17.99 14.91
CA ASP A 10 12.98 19.46 14.80
C ASP A 10 12.85 20.23 16.13
N GLY A 11 12.80 19.56 17.28
CA GLY A 11 12.83 20.22 18.60
C GLY A 11 11.56 21.01 18.98
N ALA A 12 10.48 20.94 18.20
CA ALA A 12 9.20 21.55 18.54
C ALA A 12 8.38 20.65 19.50
N SER A 13 7.74 21.27 20.50
CA SER A 13 6.83 20.57 21.42
C SER A 13 5.51 20.22 20.71
N VAL A 14 5.24 18.93 20.50
CA VAL A 14 3.98 18.45 19.90
C VAL A 14 3.03 18.00 21.00
N LYS A 15 1.76 18.42 20.93
CA LYS A 15 0.74 18.00 21.90
C LYS A 15 0.35 16.54 21.65
N TRP A 16 0.03 15.79 22.71
CA TRP A 16 -0.40 14.39 22.59
C TRP A 16 -1.56 14.18 21.61
N ALA A 17 -2.56 15.06 21.62
CA ALA A 17 -3.68 15.01 20.68
C ALA A 17 -3.22 15.12 19.21
N GLN A 18 -2.19 15.93 18.93
CA GLN A 18 -1.60 16.05 17.60
C GLN A 18 -0.81 14.79 17.22
N VAL A 19 -0.11 14.16 18.17
CA VAL A 19 0.56 12.87 17.94
C VAL A 19 -0.46 11.78 17.61
N GLN A 20 -1.56 11.71 18.36
CA GLN A 20 -2.64 10.76 18.08
C GLN A 20 -3.26 11.00 16.69
N GLU A 21 -3.54 12.26 16.36
CA GLU A 21 -4.05 12.63 15.03
C GLU A 21 -3.07 12.27 13.93
N GLN A 22 -1.79 12.58 14.10
CA GLN A 22 -0.74 12.26 13.11
C GLN A 22 -0.51 10.76 12.93
N LEU A 23 -0.62 9.98 14.01
CA LEU A 23 -0.55 8.52 13.97
C LEU A 23 -1.79 7.93 13.29
N ALA A 24 -2.98 8.47 13.57
CA ALA A 24 -4.25 8.02 13.00
C ALA A 24 -4.37 8.38 11.50
N THR A 25 -3.95 9.58 11.14
CA THR A 25 -3.92 10.06 9.74
C THR A 25 -2.73 9.53 8.96
N GLN A 26 -1.81 8.81 9.61
CA GLN A 26 -0.56 8.35 9.01
C GLN A 26 0.30 9.49 8.43
N ALA A 27 0.06 10.75 8.85
CA ALA A 27 0.73 11.94 8.34
C ALA A 27 2.23 12.00 8.68
N LEU A 28 2.70 11.23 9.66
CA LEU A 28 4.12 11.07 9.98
C LEU A 28 4.89 10.32 8.89
N TYR A 29 4.21 9.57 8.02
CA TYR A 29 4.83 8.82 6.94
C TYR A 29 5.01 9.65 5.65
N LYS A 30 5.05 11.00 5.75
CA LYS A 30 5.31 11.93 4.63
C LYS A 30 6.62 11.70 3.85
N MET A 31 7.50 10.80 4.31
CA MET A 31 8.71 10.34 3.61
C MET A 31 8.43 9.62 2.28
N GLN A 32 7.17 9.56 1.85
CA GLN A 32 6.65 8.64 0.84
C GLN A 32 5.97 9.35 -0.34
N GLU A 33 6.23 10.65 -0.52
CA GLU A 33 5.75 11.43 -1.65
C GLU A 33 6.30 10.87 -2.99
N GLY A 34 5.40 10.55 -3.93
CA GLY A 34 5.76 10.06 -5.28
C GLY A 34 5.64 8.55 -5.53
N ARG A 35 5.14 7.76 -4.57
CA ARG A 35 4.78 6.34 -4.79
C ARG A 35 3.27 6.18 -4.94
N PHE A 36 2.86 5.43 -5.96
CA PHE A 36 1.46 5.19 -6.27
C PHE A 36 1.24 3.69 -6.48
N TYR A 37 0.14 3.19 -5.94
CA TYR A 37 -0.31 1.80 -6.12
C TYR A 37 -1.62 1.83 -6.89
N VAL A 38 -1.71 1.04 -7.95
CA VAL A 38 -2.88 0.98 -8.82
C VAL A 38 -3.27 -0.48 -8.99
N GLN A 39 -4.54 -0.78 -8.80
CA GLN A 39 -5.09 -2.09 -9.13
C GLN A 39 -5.38 -2.14 -10.63
N LEU A 40 -4.92 -3.19 -11.28
CA LEU A 40 -5.13 -3.44 -12.71
C LEU A 40 -5.95 -4.70 -12.91
N SER A 41 -6.76 -4.73 -13.95
CA SER A 41 -7.29 -5.97 -14.52
C SER A 41 -6.16 -6.79 -15.16
N LEU A 42 -6.41 -8.08 -15.40
CA LEU A 42 -5.42 -8.95 -16.04
C LEU A 42 -5.07 -8.48 -17.46
N GLU A 43 -6.07 -8.01 -18.21
CA GLU A 43 -5.86 -7.46 -19.54
C GLU A 43 -4.97 -6.21 -19.50
N GLU A 44 -5.24 -5.26 -18.61
CA GLU A 44 -4.39 -4.07 -18.44
C GLU A 44 -2.96 -4.44 -18.00
N ALA A 45 -2.83 -5.40 -17.09
CA ALA A 45 -1.52 -5.85 -16.63
C ALA A 45 -0.69 -6.50 -17.74
N GLU A 46 -1.30 -7.30 -18.61
CA GLU A 46 -0.64 -7.91 -19.78
C GLU A 46 -0.17 -6.83 -20.77
N HIS A 47 -1.04 -5.87 -21.10
CA HIS A 47 -0.69 -4.75 -21.98
C HIS A 47 0.44 -3.89 -21.39
N LEU A 48 0.39 -3.60 -20.08
CA LEU A 48 1.43 -2.82 -19.40
C LEU A 48 2.77 -3.56 -19.42
N ARG A 49 2.77 -4.88 -19.19
CA ARG A 49 3.96 -5.72 -19.24
C ARG A 49 4.57 -5.75 -20.64
N ALA A 50 3.74 -5.89 -21.68
CA ALA A 50 4.19 -5.82 -23.06
C ALA A 50 4.80 -4.45 -23.38
N ALA A 51 4.17 -3.35 -22.92
CA ALA A 51 4.70 -2.00 -23.07
C ALA A 51 6.05 -1.84 -22.35
N MET A 52 6.19 -2.33 -21.11
CA MET A 52 7.46 -2.31 -20.37
C MET A 52 8.62 -2.92 -21.15
N HIS A 53 8.38 -4.03 -21.84
CA HIS A 53 9.38 -4.69 -22.69
C HIS A 53 9.58 -4.02 -24.05
N ALA A 54 8.58 -3.31 -24.56
CA ALA A 54 8.69 -2.55 -25.81
C ALA A 54 9.38 -1.18 -25.63
N LEU A 55 9.47 -0.67 -24.39
CA LEU A 55 10.15 0.59 -24.09
C LEU A 55 11.64 0.49 -24.39
N GLY A 56 12.10 1.30 -25.34
CA GLY A 56 13.52 1.43 -25.67
C GLY A 56 14.30 2.16 -24.58
N PRO A 57 15.64 2.14 -24.64
CA PRO A 57 16.47 2.94 -23.74
C PRO A 57 16.16 4.43 -23.91
N GLY A 58 15.81 5.10 -22.80
CA GLY A 58 15.59 6.55 -22.75
C GLY A 58 14.17 7.03 -23.03
N THR A 59 13.19 6.15 -23.29
CA THR A 59 11.78 6.55 -23.47
C THR A 59 11.05 6.82 -22.15
N TRP A 60 11.59 6.34 -21.03
CA TRP A 60 11.00 6.48 -19.70
C TRP A 60 11.79 7.46 -18.83
N PRO A 61 11.14 8.22 -17.92
CA PRO A 61 11.84 9.13 -17.02
C PRO A 61 12.87 8.39 -16.17
N SER A 62 14.12 8.86 -16.17
CA SER A 62 15.26 8.19 -15.53
C SER A 62 15.15 8.02 -14.02
N ARG A 63 14.25 8.77 -13.36
CA ARG A 63 14.00 8.72 -11.90
C ARG A 63 12.71 7.99 -11.53
N SER A 64 11.99 7.46 -12.51
CA SER A 64 10.71 6.79 -12.29
C SER A 64 10.90 5.29 -12.46
N GLY A 65 10.51 4.52 -11.46
CA GLY A 65 10.41 3.06 -11.54
C GLY A 65 8.97 2.63 -11.70
N LEU A 66 8.76 1.49 -12.35
CA LEU A 66 7.48 0.81 -12.44
C LEU A 66 7.69 -0.65 -12.04
N ALA A 67 6.82 -1.18 -11.19
CA ALA A 67 6.85 -2.59 -10.79
C ALA A 67 5.46 -3.19 -10.99
N LEU A 68 5.40 -4.32 -11.68
CA LEU A 68 4.21 -5.14 -11.79
C LEU A 68 4.25 -6.22 -10.72
N ARG A 69 3.15 -6.33 -9.97
CA ARG A 69 3.03 -7.26 -8.86
C ARG A 69 1.72 -8.06 -8.95
N CYS A 70 1.79 -9.36 -8.66
CA CYS A 70 0.64 -10.24 -8.52
C CYS A 70 0.54 -10.69 -7.06
N VAL A 71 -0.52 -10.26 -6.40
CA VAL A 71 -0.72 -10.54 -4.97
C VAL A 71 -0.98 -12.03 -4.72
N GLY A 72 -1.58 -12.75 -5.67
CA GLY A 72 -1.78 -14.20 -5.58
C GLY A 72 -0.49 -15.01 -5.51
N ASN A 73 0.64 -14.49 -6.03
CA ASN A 73 1.94 -15.17 -5.90
C ASN A 73 2.43 -15.21 -4.44
N ARG A 74 2.05 -14.20 -3.65
CA ARG A 74 2.36 -14.10 -2.22
C ARG A 74 1.53 -15.09 -1.39
N GLU A 75 0.30 -15.38 -1.83
CA GLU A 75 -0.56 -16.42 -1.25
C GLU A 75 -0.13 -17.84 -1.69
N GLY A 76 0.74 -17.95 -2.70
CA GLY A 76 1.27 -19.21 -3.23
C GLY A 76 2.66 -19.58 -2.69
N ALA A 77 3.30 -20.56 -3.35
CA ALA A 77 4.62 -21.09 -2.93
C ALA A 77 5.80 -20.14 -3.20
N LEU A 78 5.59 -19.05 -3.97
CA LEU A 78 6.65 -18.13 -4.37
C LEU A 78 7.03 -17.15 -3.25
N GLY A 79 6.06 -16.75 -2.42
CA GLY A 79 6.29 -15.82 -1.29
C GLY A 79 6.71 -14.40 -1.70
N ASP A 80 6.67 -14.08 -2.99
CA ASP A 80 6.96 -12.76 -3.54
C ASP A 80 5.86 -12.36 -4.54
N SER A 81 5.46 -11.10 -4.49
CA SER A 81 4.46 -10.53 -5.39
C SER A 81 5.07 -9.99 -6.69
N LEU A 82 6.38 -9.73 -6.75
CA LEU A 82 7.01 -9.12 -7.92
C LEU A 82 6.93 -10.03 -9.15
N ILE A 83 6.37 -9.51 -10.24
CA ILE A 83 6.36 -10.17 -11.55
C ILE A 83 7.44 -9.57 -12.44
N ASP A 84 7.49 -8.24 -12.48
CA ASP A 84 8.31 -7.52 -13.44
C ASP A 84 8.64 -6.11 -12.94
N SER A 85 9.71 -5.53 -13.47
CA SER A 85 10.12 -4.18 -13.10
C SER A 85 10.84 -3.47 -14.23
N TYR A 86 10.62 -2.16 -14.33
CA TYR A 86 11.30 -1.29 -15.28
C TYR A 86 11.80 -0.03 -14.57
N GLY A 87 13.06 0.35 -14.81
CA GLY A 87 13.70 1.52 -14.20
C GLY A 87 14.08 1.30 -12.73
N PRO A 88 14.40 2.38 -11.99
CA PRO A 88 14.84 2.29 -10.60
C PRO A 88 13.69 1.96 -9.65
N VAL A 89 13.43 0.68 -9.41
CA VAL A 89 12.55 0.20 -8.35
C VAL A 89 13.39 -0.02 -7.10
N LEU A 90 13.38 0.96 -6.19
CA LEU A 90 14.16 0.92 -4.95
C LEU A 90 13.35 0.27 -3.83
N ASP A 91 13.87 -0.84 -3.31
CA ASP A 91 13.40 -1.48 -2.08
C ASP A 91 14.15 -0.90 -0.88
N ASN A 92 13.42 -0.12 -0.07
CA ASN A 92 13.85 0.33 1.24
C ASN A 92 12.80 -0.05 2.30
N ALA A 93 13.18 -0.05 3.59
CA ALA A 93 12.30 -0.47 4.67
C ALA A 93 10.94 0.27 4.68
N GLU A 94 10.97 1.57 4.34
CA GLU A 94 9.77 2.41 4.23
C GLU A 94 8.84 1.95 3.09
N SER A 95 9.41 1.59 1.94
CA SER A 95 8.64 1.07 0.80
C SER A 95 8.02 -0.29 1.07
N SER A 96 8.68 -1.12 1.90
CA SER A 96 8.16 -2.42 2.28
C SER A 96 6.87 -2.32 3.07
N TYR A 97 6.74 -1.35 3.99
CA TYR A 97 5.51 -1.17 4.75
C TYR A 97 4.35 -0.66 3.87
N GLN A 98 4.59 0.32 2.99
CA GLN A 98 3.54 0.78 2.08
C GLN A 98 3.09 -0.31 1.10
N LEU A 99 4.06 -1.08 0.60
CA LEU A 99 3.78 -2.20 -0.26
C LEU A 99 2.91 -3.23 0.48
N GLU A 100 3.26 -3.55 1.73
CA GLU A 100 2.46 -4.42 2.59
C GLU A 100 1.03 -3.87 2.76
N VAL A 101 0.87 -2.59 3.05
CA VAL A 101 -0.45 -1.92 3.13
C VAL A 101 -1.24 -2.07 1.82
N ALA A 102 -0.63 -1.74 0.68
CA ALA A 102 -1.27 -1.80 -0.63
C ALA A 102 -1.68 -3.24 -0.98
N GLU A 103 -0.81 -4.22 -0.73
CA GLU A 103 -1.11 -5.63 -0.95
C GLU A 103 -2.28 -6.11 -0.08
N GLN A 104 -2.31 -5.77 1.20
CA GLN A 104 -3.43 -6.17 2.07
C GLN A 104 -4.76 -5.51 1.66
N LEU A 105 -4.73 -4.26 1.21
CA LEU A 105 -5.92 -3.58 0.67
C LEU A 105 -6.42 -4.26 -0.60
N VAL A 106 -5.52 -4.64 -1.51
CA VAL A 106 -5.90 -5.35 -2.74
C VAL A 106 -6.43 -6.76 -2.43
N ARG A 107 -5.85 -7.49 -1.46
CA ARG A 107 -6.40 -8.78 -0.98
C ARG A 107 -7.81 -8.61 -0.42
N PHE A 108 -8.03 -7.56 0.36
CA PHE A 108 -9.34 -7.27 0.94
C PHE A 108 -10.38 -6.96 -0.15
N LEU A 109 -10.00 -6.13 -1.14
CA LEU A 109 -10.80 -5.89 -2.35
C LEU A 109 -11.05 -7.17 -3.16
N ASN A 110 -10.10 -8.12 -3.13
CA ASN A 110 -10.23 -9.40 -3.80
C ASN A 110 -11.11 -10.40 -3.01
N SER A 111 -11.63 -10.02 -1.84
CA SER A 111 -12.34 -10.91 -0.91
C SER A 111 -11.51 -12.12 -0.45
N SER A 112 -10.18 -11.98 -0.38
CA SER A 112 -9.31 -12.99 0.25
C SER A 112 -9.71 -13.19 1.72
N HIS A 113 -9.48 -14.39 2.24
CA HIS A 113 -9.96 -14.83 3.57
C HIS A 113 -8.86 -15.25 4.55
N ASP A 114 -7.62 -15.36 4.08
CA ASP A 114 -6.48 -15.98 4.75
C ASP A 114 -5.47 -14.93 5.24
N PHE A 115 -5.96 -13.91 5.95
CA PHE A 115 -5.09 -12.90 6.55
C PHE A 115 -4.45 -13.40 7.85
N GLN A 116 -3.15 -13.14 7.98
CA GLN A 116 -2.41 -13.36 9.22
C GLN A 116 -2.61 -12.21 10.21
N GLY A 117 -2.26 -12.40 11.49
CA GLY A 117 -2.47 -11.39 12.54
C GLY A 117 -1.86 -10.02 12.20
N ARG A 118 -0.61 -9.99 11.73
CA ARG A 118 0.05 -8.75 11.29
C ARG A 118 -0.67 -8.12 10.09
N GLU A 119 -1.09 -8.92 9.12
CA GLU A 119 -1.75 -8.46 7.91
C GLU A 119 -3.11 -7.82 8.23
N LEU A 120 -3.85 -8.42 9.18
CA LEU A 120 -5.09 -7.86 9.72
C LEU A 120 -4.84 -6.53 10.42
N ASP A 121 -3.80 -6.41 11.25
CA ASP A 121 -3.47 -5.16 11.94
C ASP A 121 -3.17 -4.03 10.95
N VAL A 122 -2.40 -4.33 9.89
CA VAL A 122 -2.08 -3.40 8.81
C VAL A 122 -3.36 -2.97 8.06
N LEU A 123 -4.21 -3.93 7.70
CA LEU A 123 -5.48 -3.65 7.02
C LEU A 123 -6.41 -2.79 7.87
N LEU A 124 -6.61 -3.17 9.14
CA LEU A 124 -7.47 -2.45 10.07
C LEU A 124 -6.98 -1.02 10.30
N ARG A 125 -5.65 -0.82 10.39
CA ARG A 125 -5.02 0.49 10.51
C ARG A 125 -5.28 1.36 9.27
N SER A 126 -5.26 0.78 8.08
CA SER A 126 -5.53 1.50 6.82
C SER A 126 -7.01 1.88 6.64
N LEU A 127 -7.93 1.11 7.25
CA LEU A 127 -9.37 1.37 7.16
C LEU A 127 -9.92 2.24 8.30
N GLN A 128 -9.08 2.74 9.23
CA GLN A 128 -9.51 3.48 10.42
C GLN A 128 -10.31 4.75 10.12
N SER A 129 -10.07 5.38 8.97
CA SER A 129 -10.79 6.59 8.55
C SER A 129 -12.25 6.32 8.14
N THR A 130 -12.58 5.08 7.80
CA THR A 130 -13.92 4.69 7.35
C THR A 130 -14.68 4.01 8.47
N LYS A 131 -15.94 4.37 8.68
CA LYS A 131 -16.74 3.74 9.74
C LYS A 131 -17.13 2.32 9.35
N LEU A 132 -17.32 1.46 10.35
CA LEU A 132 -17.71 0.07 10.12
C LEU A 132 -19.09 -0.03 9.45
N GLU A 133 -20.02 0.83 9.86
CA GLU A 133 -21.40 0.91 9.34
C GLU A 133 -21.46 1.21 7.84
N ASP A 134 -20.51 1.98 7.32
CA ASP A 134 -20.41 2.30 5.90
C ASP A 134 -19.65 1.21 5.11
N ARG A 135 -18.68 0.57 5.75
CA ARG A 135 -17.81 -0.45 5.13
C ARG A 135 -18.55 -1.75 4.83
N LEU A 136 -19.39 -2.21 5.75
CA LEU A 136 -20.02 -3.53 5.65
C LEU A 136 -20.94 -3.65 4.42
N PRO A 137 -21.87 -2.71 4.14
CA PRO A 137 -22.71 -2.78 2.95
C PRO A 137 -21.89 -2.77 1.66
N TRP A 138 -20.92 -1.85 1.55
CA TRP A 138 -20.05 -1.77 0.38
C TRP A 138 -19.28 -3.08 0.13
N TRP A 139 -18.77 -3.70 1.20
CA TRP A 139 -18.04 -4.97 1.06
C TRP A 139 -18.95 -6.13 0.65
N LEU A 140 -20.17 -6.18 1.18
CA LEU A 140 -21.18 -7.17 0.78
C LEU A 140 -21.56 -7.01 -0.69
N ASP A 141 -21.77 -5.77 -1.15
CA ASP A 141 -22.08 -5.46 -2.55
C ASP A 141 -20.93 -5.89 -3.48
N LEU A 142 -19.69 -5.58 -3.10
CA LEU A 142 -18.51 -5.94 -3.87
C LEU A 142 -18.31 -7.46 -3.98
N ARG A 143 -18.60 -8.19 -2.90
CA ARG A 143 -18.54 -9.66 -2.88
C ARG A 143 -19.69 -10.29 -3.66
N ALA A 144 -20.88 -9.68 -3.70
CA ALA A 144 -22.03 -10.22 -4.43
C ALA A 144 -21.82 -10.28 -5.95
N CYS A 145 -20.90 -9.47 -6.48
CA CYS A 145 -20.53 -9.42 -7.89
C CYS A 145 -19.40 -10.39 -8.28
N ARG A 146 -19.03 -11.33 -7.38
CA ARG A 146 -17.96 -12.32 -7.56
C ARG A 146 -18.46 -13.72 -7.23
#